data_AF-A0A392Q1P4-F1
#
_entry.id   AF-A0A392Q1P4-F1
#
_cell.length_a   1.000
_cell.length_b   1.000
_cell.length_c   1.000
_cell.angle_alpha   90.00
_cell.angle_beta   90.00
_cell.angle_gamma   90.00
#
_symmetry.space_group_name_H-M   'P 1'
#
loop_
_entity.id
_entity.type
_entity.pdbx_description
1 polymer ?
#
loop_
_entity_poly.entity_id
_entity_poly.type
_entity_poly.pdbx_seq_one_letter_code
_entity_poly.pdbx_strand_id
1 'polypeptide(L)'
;VGLYGEALSLHSLSGSSSVDWVQGSLVSQMQPLTWYKTTFDAPDGVAPFALDMGSMGKGQVWLNGQNLGRYWPAYKASGTCDNCDYAGTYNENKCRSNCGEASQRWYHVPHSWLKPTGNLLVVFEELGGDPNGIFLVRRDVDSVCADIYEWQPNVISYQMQTSGKAD
;
A
#
# COMPACT_ATOMS: atom_id res chain seq x y z
N VAL A 1 23.96 16.17 3.40
CA VAL A 1 22.89 15.76 4.34
C VAL A 1 21.90 14.93 3.55
N GLY A 2 21.42 13.80 4.09
CA GLY A 2 20.68 12.77 3.34
C GLY A 2 21.54 11.53 3.08
N LEU A 3 20.99 10.56 2.37
CA LEU A 3 21.65 9.29 2.02
C LEU A 3 22.53 9.46 0.79
N TYR A 4 23.60 8.66 0.69
CA TYR A 4 24.46 8.66 -0.51
C TYR A 4 23.66 8.32 -1.78
N GLY A 5 22.76 7.34 -1.71
CA GLY A 5 21.88 6.98 -2.83
C GLY A 5 20.87 8.08 -3.23
N GLU A 6 20.50 8.97 -2.31
CA GLU A 6 19.69 10.15 -2.62
C GLU A 6 20.52 11.18 -3.39
N ALA A 7 21.76 11.45 -2.96
CA ALA A 7 22.67 12.35 -3.66
C ALA A 7 22.99 11.87 -5.09
N LEU A 8 23.05 10.55 -5.29
CA LEU A 8 23.23 9.92 -6.60
C LEU A 8 21.93 9.80 -7.42
N SER A 9 20.79 10.23 -6.85
CA SER A 9 19.48 10.14 -7.48
C SER A 9 19.12 8.72 -7.97
N LEU A 10 19.44 7.69 -7.17
CA LEU A 10 19.22 6.28 -7.55
C LEU A 10 17.75 5.92 -7.83
N HIS A 11 16.82 6.73 -7.32
CA HIS A 11 15.38 6.61 -7.56
C HIS A 11 14.92 7.17 -8.91
N SER A 12 15.74 7.98 -9.58
CA SER A 12 15.37 8.66 -10.82
C SER A 12 15.35 7.70 -12.02
N LEU A 13 14.41 7.96 -12.95
CA LEU A 13 14.30 7.22 -14.22
C LEU A 13 15.44 7.56 -15.19
N SER A 14 15.93 8.78 -15.11
CA SER A 14 17.01 9.34 -15.92
C SER A 14 17.86 10.24 -15.03
N GLY A 15 19.18 10.12 -15.10
CA GLY A 15 20.10 10.91 -14.27
C GLY A 15 20.60 10.19 -13.02
N SER A 16 20.27 8.91 -12.83
CA SER A 16 20.91 8.10 -11.79
C SER A 16 22.41 7.97 -12.11
N SER A 17 23.26 8.25 -11.13
CA SER A 17 24.69 7.97 -11.27
C SER A 17 24.93 6.47 -11.37
N SER A 18 25.98 6.06 -12.10
CA SER A 18 26.35 4.65 -12.21
C SER A 18 26.85 4.14 -10.87
N VAL A 19 26.24 3.07 -10.37
CA VAL A 19 26.68 2.31 -9.19
C VAL A 19 26.64 0.83 -9.53
N ASP A 20 27.44 0.04 -8.82
CA ASP A 20 27.52 -1.40 -9.03
C ASP A 20 26.33 -2.10 -8.39
N TRP A 21 25.31 -2.38 -9.20
CA TRP A 21 24.13 -3.13 -8.78
C TRP A 21 24.44 -4.62 -8.73
N VAL A 22 24.03 -5.27 -7.64
CA VAL A 22 24.12 -6.72 -7.48
C VAL A 22 22.81 -7.38 -7.96
N GLN A 23 22.92 -8.55 -8.59
CA GLN A 23 21.79 -9.28 -9.18
C GLN A 23 21.82 -10.76 -8.83
N GLY A 24 20.69 -11.45 -9.03
CA GLY A 24 20.58 -12.91 -8.83
C GLY A 24 20.69 -13.31 -7.36
N SER A 25 21.34 -14.45 -7.09
CA SER A 25 21.51 -15.01 -5.74
C SER A 25 22.35 -14.17 -4.79
N LEU A 26 23.01 -13.12 -5.30
CA LEU A 26 23.84 -12.22 -4.51
C LEU A 26 23.06 -11.01 -3.97
N VAL A 27 21.78 -10.84 -4.34
CA VAL A 27 20.94 -9.77 -3.79
C VAL A 27 20.86 -9.94 -2.29
N SER A 28 21.28 -8.90 -1.56
CA SER A 28 21.23 -8.88 -0.12
C SER A 28 19.81 -9.01 0.39
N GLN A 29 19.63 -9.78 1.45
CA GLN A 29 18.38 -9.88 2.20
C GLN A 29 18.65 -9.45 3.63
N MET A 30 17.64 -8.84 4.28
CA MET A 30 17.72 -8.42 5.68
C MET A 30 18.91 -7.48 5.97
N GLN A 31 19.42 -6.79 4.95
CA GLN A 31 20.48 -5.80 5.11
C GLN A 31 19.87 -4.40 5.30
N PRO A 32 20.29 -3.65 6.33
CA PRO A 32 19.86 -2.27 6.51
C PRO A 32 20.47 -1.36 5.44
N LEU A 33 19.88 -0.17 5.28
CA LEU A 33 20.35 0.88 4.37
C LEU A 33 20.63 0.40 2.93
N THR A 34 19.76 -0.47 2.41
CA THR A 34 19.94 -1.10 1.10
C THR A 34 19.00 -0.49 0.05
N TRP A 35 19.52 -0.31 -1.17
CA TRP A 35 18.72 0.10 -2.32
C TRP A 35 18.41 -1.12 -3.18
N TYR A 36 17.14 -1.31 -3.50
CA TYR A 36 16.67 -2.31 -4.46
C TYR A 36 16.04 -1.61 -5.65
N LYS A 37 16.15 -2.25 -6.82
CA LYS A 37 15.41 -1.82 -8.00
C LYS A 37 14.96 -3.02 -8.80
N THR A 38 13.85 -2.86 -9.50
CA THR A 38 13.38 -3.84 -10.48
C THR A 38 12.61 -3.13 -11.59
N THR A 39 12.41 -3.83 -12.71
CA THR A 39 11.57 -3.38 -13.80
C THR A 39 10.44 -4.38 -14.02
N PHE A 40 9.22 -3.89 -14.24
CA PHE A 40 8.05 -4.75 -14.41
C PHE A 40 7.04 -4.15 -15.42
N ASP A 41 6.22 -5.02 -15.99
CA ASP A 41 5.13 -4.62 -16.88
C ASP A 41 3.84 -4.44 -16.08
N ALA A 42 3.01 -3.47 -16.46
CA ALA A 42 1.78 -3.21 -15.74
C ALA A 42 0.78 -4.36 -15.94
N PRO A 43 0.12 -4.86 -14.89
CA PRO A 43 -0.93 -5.84 -15.05
C PRO A 43 -2.12 -5.27 -15.81
N ASP A 44 -2.81 -6.13 -16.56
CA ASP A 44 -4.04 -5.74 -17.24
C ASP A 44 -5.16 -5.37 -16.25
N GLY A 45 -6.02 -4.44 -16.67
CA GLY A 45 -7.22 -4.04 -15.95
C GLY A 45 -7.18 -2.63 -15.37
N VAL A 46 -8.33 -2.17 -14.89
CA VAL A 46 -8.56 -0.80 -14.37
C VAL A 46 -8.68 -0.74 -12.85
N ALA A 47 -8.54 -1.88 -12.18
CA ALA A 47 -8.65 -1.96 -10.73
C ALA A 47 -7.48 -1.21 -10.05
N PRO A 48 -7.70 -0.63 -8.86
CA PRO A 48 -6.61 0.00 -8.11
C PRO A 48 -5.53 -1.02 -7.73
N PHE A 49 -4.28 -0.59 -7.83
CA PHE A 49 -3.13 -1.40 -7.42
C PHE A 49 -2.50 -0.88 -6.12
N ALA A 50 -1.80 -1.77 -5.44
CA ALA A 50 -0.94 -1.44 -4.31
C ALA A 50 0.28 -2.37 -4.29
N LEU A 51 1.37 -1.92 -3.68
CA LEU A 51 2.50 -2.79 -3.33
C LEU A 51 2.22 -3.44 -1.97
N ASP A 52 2.22 -4.77 -1.93
CA ASP A 52 2.34 -5.52 -0.68
C ASP A 52 3.80 -5.48 -0.24
N MET A 53 4.06 -4.72 0.82
CA MET A 53 5.38 -4.56 1.41
C MET A 53 5.54 -5.40 2.68
N GLY A 54 4.68 -6.40 2.91
CA GLY A 54 4.66 -7.18 4.16
C GLY A 54 5.98 -7.88 4.52
N SER A 55 6.85 -8.15 3.54
CA SER A 55 8.19 -8.74 3.74
C SER A 55 9.28 -7.71 4.04
N MET A 56 8.96 -6.42 4.02
CA MET A 56 9.90 -5.31 4.14
C MET A 56 9.90 -4.71 5.56
N GLY A 57 10.85 -3.83 5.84
CA GLY A 57 11.06 -3.18 7.12
C GLY A 57 10.47 -1.77 7.17
N LYS A 58 11.25 -0.80 6.70
CA LYS A 58 10.91 0.62 6.66
C LYS A 58 11.69 1.30 5.54
N GLY A 59 11.10 2.28 4.88
CA GLY A 59 11.88 3.14 4.01
C GLY A 59 11.02 3.97 3.08
N GLN A 60 11.48 4.11 1.84
CA GLN A 60 10.81 4.89 0.81
C GLN A 60 10.74 4.11 -0.49
N VAL A 61 9.69 4.36 -1.26
CA VAL A 61 9.46 3.69 -2.54
C VAL A 61 9.18 4.72 -3.63
N TRP A 62 9.72 4.45 -4.83
CA TRP A 62 9.52 5.26 -6.02
C TRP A 62 9.08 4.39 -7.18
N LEU A 63 8.13 4.91 -7.96
CA LEU A 63 7.69 4.33 -9.22
C LEU A 63 7.95 5.33 -10.32
N ASN A 64 8.70 4.92 -11.34
CA ASN A 64 9.02 5.76 -12.49
C ASN A 64 9.57 7.14 -12.06
N GLY A 65 10.46 7.16 -11.05
CA GLY A 65 11.04 8.40 -10.50
C GLY A 65 10.12 9.20 -9.56
N GLN A 66 8.83 8.85 -9.45
CA GLN A 66 7.87 9.52 -8.58
C GLN A 66 7.85 8.86 -7.20
N ASN A 67 7.93 9.66 -6.14
CA ASN A 67 7.90 9.15 -4.77
C ASN A 67 6.48 8.70 -4.41
N LEU A 68 6.29 7.40 -4.20
CA LEU A 68 5.02 6.80 -3.77
C LEU A 68 4.76 7.04 -2.28
N GLY A 69 5.83 7.20 -1.50
CA GLY A 69 5.77 7.57 -0.10
C GLY A 69 6.72 6.75 0.78
N ARG A 70 6.59 7.00 2.08
CA ARG A 70 7.23 6.20 3.13
C ARG A 70 6.45 4.92 3.36
N TYR A 71 7.17 3.81 3.56
CA TYR A 71 6.60 2.56 4.03
C TYR A 71 7.17 2.17 5.39
N TRP A 72 6.34 1.55 6.24
CA TRP A 72 6.76 1.03 7.54
C TRP A 72 5.91 -0.17 8.04
N PRO A 73 5.85 -1.28 7.28
CA PRO A 73 5.10 -2.49 7.61
C PRO A 73 5.64 -3.25 8.83
N ALA A 74 6.92 -3.05 9.20
CA ALA A 74 7.46 -3.57 10.45
C ALA A 74 6.85 -2.90 11.70
N TYR A 75 6.31 -1.68 11.57
CA TYR A 75 5.62 -1.02 12.68
C TYR A 75 4.23 -1.65 12.83
N LYS A 76 4.06 -2.51 13.83
CA LYS A 76 2.80 -3.20 14.09
C LYS A 76 1.78 -2.28 14.75
N ALA A 77 0.53 -2.37 14.32
CA ALA A 77 -0.58 -1.66 14.92
C ALA A 77 -0.82 -2.18 16.33
N SER A 78 -0.82 -1.28 17.31
CA SER A 78 -1.04 -1.58 18.72
C SER A 78 -2.31 -0.94 19.25
N GLY A 79 -2.83 -1.48 20.35
CA GLY A 79 -4.06 -1.05 20.99
C GLY A 79 -5.06 -2.19 21.11
N THR A 80 -6.30 -1.85 21.46
CA THR A 80 -7.40 -2.80 21.57
C THR A 80 -8.28 -2.70 20.32
N CYS A 81 -8.57 -3.84 19.72
CA CYS A 81 -9.46 -3.98 18.57
C CYS A 81 -10.64 -4.88 18.96
N ASP A 82 -11.58 -4.33 19.70
CA ASP A 82 -12.79 -5.03 20.12
C ASP A 82 -13.85 -5.00 19.02
N ASN A 83 -14.79 -5.96 19.09
CA ASN A 83 -16.02 -5.87 18.31
C ASN A 83 -16.77 -4.60 18.71
N CYS A 84 -17.30 -3.87 17.72
CA CYS A 84 -18.00 -2.63 17.98
C CYS A 84 -19.39 -2.62 17.35
N ASP A 85 -20.29 -1.86 17.97
CA ASP A 85 -21.64 -1.59 17.48
C ASP A 85 -21.73 -0.12 17.01
N TYR A 86 -22.54 0.13 15.98
CA TYR A 86 -22.82 1.47 15.48
C TYR A 86 -23.53 2.35 16.54
N ALA A 87 -24.36 1.75 17.40
CA ALA A 87 -25.15 2.45 18.39
C ALA A 87 -24.29 3.07 19.52
N GLY A 88 -24.71 4.22 20.03
CA GLY A 88 -24.04 4.94 21.12
C GLY A 88 -22.89 5.85 20.69
N THR A 89 -22.44 6.72 21.60
CA THR A 89 -21.42 7.75 21.31
C THR A 89 -20.13 7.14 20.78
N TYR A 90 -19.66 7.67 19.65
CA TYR A 90 -18.41 7.26 19.02
C TYR A 90 -17.19 7.92 19.68
N ASN A 91 -16.08 7.20 19.72
CA ASN A 91 -14.74 7.74 19.91
C ASN A 91 -13.75 7.01 18.97
N GLU A 92 -12.57 7.58 18.77
CA GLU A 92 -11.53 7.09 17.85
C GLU A 92 -10.95 5.71 18.21
N ASN A 93 -11.31 5.18 19.39
CA ASN A 93 -10.89 3.87 19.87
C ASN A 93 -12.00 2.82 19.79
N LYS A 94 -13.24 3.21 19.48
CA LYS A 94 -14.43 2.34 19.55
C LYS A 94 -14.39 1.19 18.55
N CYS A 95 -13.98 1.47 17.32
CA CYS A 95 -14.05 0.53 16.19
C CYS A 95 -12.70 0.37 15.49
N ARG A 96 -11.62 0.19 16.27
CA ARG A 96 -10.29 -0.07 15.71
C ARG A 96 -10.22 -1.49 15.15
N SER A 97 -9.43 -1.64 14.09
CA SER A 97 -9.19 -2.93 13.43
C SER A 97 -7.70 -3.14 13.19
N ASN A 98 -7.33 -4.35 12.77
CA ASN A 98 -5.98 -4.68 12.30
C ASN A 98 -4.89 -4.59 13.39
N CYS A 99 -5.24 -4.75 14.67
CA CYS A 99 -4.27 -4.84 15.77
C CYS A 99 -3.36 -6.07 15.59
N GLY A 100 -2.07 -5.94 15.91
CA GLY A 100 -1.05 -6.99 15.74
C GLY A 100 -0.48 -7.09 14.32
N GLU A 101 -1.20 -6.59 13.32
CA GLU A 101 -0.77 -6.56 11.93
C GLU A 101 0.13 -5.35 11.64
N ALA A 102 0.72 -5.31 10.44
CA ALA A 102 1.41 -4.11 9.95
C ALA A 102 0.44 -2.91 9.97
N SER A 103 0.85 -1.80 10.59
CA SER A 103 0.07 -0.55 10.62
C SER A 103 -0.35 -0.11 9.21
N GLN A 104 0.51 -0.33 8.23
CA GLN A 104 0.17 -0.31 6.82
C GLN A 104 0.99 -1.38 6.06
N ARG A 105 0.29 -2.33 5.44
CA ARG A 105 0.89 -3.38 4.60
C ARG A 105 0.92 -3.01 3.12
N TRP A 106 -0.17 -2.42 2.64
CA TRP A 106 -0.37 -2.09 1.22
C TRP A 106 -0.15 -0.60 0.96
N TYR A 107 0.66 -0.30 -0.04
CA TYR A 107 1.02 1.06 -0.44
C TYR A 107 0.46 1.34 -1.82
N HIS A 108 -0.48 2.28 -1.89
CA HIS A 108 -1.25 2.55 -3.11
C HIS A 108 -0.35 2.94 -4.29
N VAL A 109 -0.61 2.35 -5.46
CA VAL A 109 0.04 2.68 -6.72
C VAL A 109 -0.99 3.36 -7.65
N PRO A 110 -0.84 4.66 -7.95
CA PRO A 110 -1.71 5.34 -8.89
C PRO A 110 -1.59 4.74 -10.29
N HIS A 111 -2.71 4.33 -10.87
CA HIS A 111 -2.74 3.72 -12.20
C HIS A 111 -2.14 4.66 -13.27
N SER A 112 -2.35 5.98 -13.14
CA SER A 112 -1.80 6.99 -14.03
C SER A 112 -0.27 7.11 -14.02
N TRP A 113 0.42 6.48 -13.06
CA TRP A 113 1.89 6.47 -12.99
C TRP A 113 2.50 5.26 -13.69
N LEU A 114 1.68 4.25 -14.02
CA LEU A 114 2.10 3.05 -14.72
C LEU A 114 2.14 3.27 -16.23
N LYS A 115 3.15 2.69 -16.86
CA LYS A 115 3.27 2.47 -18.30
C LYS A 115 2.89 1.03 -18.62
N PRO A 116 2.48 0.69 -19.85
CA PRO A 116 2.19 -0.69 -20.22
C PRO A 116 3.35 -1.64 -19.91
N THR A 117 4.58 -1.21 -20.22
CA THR A 117 5.79 -2.01 -20.00
C THR A 117 6.93 -1.16 -19.44
N GLY A 118 7.91 -1.83 -18.83
CA GLY A 118 9.17 -1.20 -18.41
C GLY A 118 9.02 -0.17 -17.29
N ASN A 119 8.13 -0.41 -16.33
CA ASN A 119 8.02 0.41 -15.13
C ASN A 119 9.21 0.19 -14.21
N LEU A 120 9.85 1.26 -13.77
CA LEU A 120 10.95 1.19 -12.80
C LEU A 120 10.40 1.32 -11.39
N LEU A 121 10.61 0.29 -10.55
CA LEU A 121 10.38 0.33 -9.12
C LEU A 121 11.74 0.47 -8.41
N VAL A 122 11.88 1.47 -7.55
CA VAL A 122 13.05 1.63 -6.68
C VAL A 122 12.59 1.68 -5.23
N VAL A 123 13.27 0.93 -4.37
CA VAL A 123 12.98 0.84 -2.94
C VAL A 123 14.26 1.13 -2.17
N PHE A 124 14.19 2.07 -1.25
CA PHE A 124 15.18 2.20 -0.19
C PHE A 124 14.65 1.48 1.05
N GLU A 125 15.42 0.54 1.60
CA GLU A 125 15.15 -0.22 2.82
C GLU A 125 16.11 0.19 3.92
N GLU A 126 15.56 0.77 4.98
CA GLU A 126 16.28 1.36 6.11
C GLU A 126 16.64 0.31 7.16
N LEU A 127 15.72 -0.61 7.47
CA LEU A 127 15.87 -1.57 8.57
C LEU A 127 16.36 -2.94 8.09
N GLY A 128 15.83 -3.41 6.98
CA GLY A 128 16.09 -4.73 6.42
C GLY A 128 14.79 -5.47 6.10
N GLY A 129 14.77 -6.14 4.95
CA GLY A 129 13.63 -6.88 4.45
C GLY A 129 14.04 -7.86 3.34
N ASP A 130 13.09 -8.69 2.91
CA ASP A 130 13.27 -9.55 1.73
C ASP A 130 12.54 -8.96 0.52
N PRO A 131 13.26 -8.42 -0.49
CA PRO A 131 12.66 -7.81 -1.66
C PRO A 131 11.89 -8.83 -2.53
N ASN A 132 12.13 -10.13 -2.39
CA ASN A 132 11.41 -11.15 -3.15
C ASN A 132 9.95 -11.33 -2.68
N GLY A 133 9.61 -10.83 -1.49
CA GLY A 133 8.25 -10.83 -0.98
C GLY A 133 7.43 -9.59 -1.37
N ILE A 134 8.00 -8.68 -2.17
CA ILE A 134 7.27 -7.52 -2.67
C ILE A 134 6.40 -7.94 -3.87
N PHE A 135 5.10 -7.71 -3.75
CA PHE A 135 4.15 -8.01 -4.83
C PHE A 135 3.29 -6.81 -5.20
N LEU A 136 3.00 -6.65 -6.48
CA LEU A 136 1.95 -5.76 -6.94
C LEU A 136 0.61 -6.50 -6.82
N VAL A 137 -0.28 -5.98 -5.98
CA VAL A 137 -1.58 -6.58 -5.71
C VAL A 137 -2.71 -5.71 -6.26
N ARG A 138 -3.75 -6.38 -6.75
CA ARG A 138 -4.98 -5.76 -7.22
C ARG A 138 -5.98 -5.66 -6.07
N ARG A 139 -6.68 -4.53 -5.96
CA ARG A 139 -7.78 -4.35 -5.02
C ARG A 139 -9.11 -4.56 -5.74
N ASP A 140 -9.77 -5.67 -5.45
CA ASP A 140 -11.14 -5.95 -5.87
C ASP A 140 -12.08 -5.81 -4.65
N VAL A 141 -13.27 -5.23 -4.86
CA VAL A 141 -14.33 -5.16 -3.84
C VAL A 141 -15.54 -5.89 -4.41
N ASP A 142 -15.87 -7.05 -3.84
CA ASP A 142 -16.87 -7.96 -4.40
C ASP A 142 -18.30 -7.55 -3.96
N SER A 143 -18.58 -7.57 -2.66
CA SER A 143 -19.85 -7.10 -2.10
C SER A 143 -19.65 -6.45 -0.73
N VAL A 144 -20.46 -5.42 -0.44
CA VAL A 144 -20.54 -4.79 0.89
C VAL A 144 -21.87 -5.24 1.50
N CYS A 145 -21.83 -6.17 2.44
CA CYS A 145 -23.02 -6.62 3.17
C CYS A 145 -23.20 -5.75 4.42
N ALA A 146 -24.46 -5.39 4.70
CA ALA A 146 -24.87 -4.75 5.95
C ALA A 146 -26.09 -5.49 6.51
N ASP A 147 -26.00 -5.91 7.77
CA ASP A 147 -27.15 -6.50 8.47
C ASP A 147 -28.05 -5.37 8.96
N ILE A 148 -29.26 -5.28 8.39
CA ILE A 148 -30.27 -4.30 8.79
C ILE A 148 -31.31 -5.02 9.64
N TYR A 149 -31.43 -4.60 10.90
CA TYR A 149 -32.48 -5.09 11.81
C TYR A 149 -33.69 -4.16 11.78
N GLU A 150 -34.90 -4.72 11.95
CA GLU A 150 -36.20 -4.04 11.81
C GLU A 150 -36.38 -2.76 12.66
N TRP A 151 -35.61 -2.63 13.74
CA TRP A 151 -35.64 -1.46 14.63
C TRP A 151 -34.60 -0.37 14.28
N GLN A 152 -33.76 -0.59 13.27
CA GLN A 152 -32.81 0.40 12.79
C GLN A 152 -33.49 1.35 11.80
N PRO A 153 -33.26 2.67 11.89
CA PRO A 153 -33.84 3.60 10.93
C PRO A 153 -33.35 3.25 9.52
N ASN A 154 -34.30 2.94 8.63
CA ASN A 154 -34.02 2.57 7.25
C ASN A 154 -33.17 3.66 6.57
N VAL A 155 -32.03 3.26 6.00
CA VAL A 155 -31.24 4.12 5.11
C VAL A 155 -32.04 4.24 3.82
N ILE A 156 -32.90 5.25 3.73
CA ILE A 156 -33.58 5.56 2.48
C ILE A 156 -32.50 5.96 1.49
N SER A 157 -32.24 5.09 0.50
CA SER A 157 -31.32 5.42 -0.58
C SER A 157 -31.78 6.72 -1.24
N TYR A 158 -30.85 7.62 -1.55
CA TYR A 158 -31.15 8.90 -2.23
C TYR A 158 -31.90 8.69 -3.56
N GLN A 159 -31.77 7.50 -4.16
CA GLN A 159 -32.48 7.10 -5.38
C GLN A 159 -33.95 6.69 -5.15
N MET A 160 -34.37 6.34 -3.94
CA MET A 160 -35.79 6.09 -3.64
C MET A 160 -36.58 7.40 -3.51
N GLN A 161 -35.94 8.53 -3.18
CA GLN A 161 -36.60 9.83 -3.16
C GLN A 161 -36.98 10.32 -4.57
N THR A 162 -36.34 9.83 -5.63
CA THR A 162 -36.61 10.26 -7.00
C THR A 162 -37.62 9.40 -7.76
N SER A 163 -37.90 8.15 -7.34
CA SER A 163 -38.82 7.27 -8.08
C SER A 163 -40.27 7.27 -7.57
N GLY A 164 -40.52 7.80 -6.36
CA GLY A 164 -41.88 8.04 -5.86
C GLY A 164 -42.81 6.82 -5.88
N LYS A 165 -42.29 5.61 -5.76
CA LYS A 165 -43.09 4.38 -5.67
C LYS A 165 -42.60 3.48 -4.55
N ALA A 166 -43.46 3.32 -3.56
CA ALA A 166 -43.43 2.24 -2.59
C ALA A 166 -44.65 1.36 -2.90
N ASP A 167 -44.41 0.12 -3.28
CA ASP A 167 -45.40 -0.97 -3.17
C ASP A 167 -45.06 -1.78 -1.90
#